data_AF-A0A0B7C1W0-F1
#
_entry.id   AF-A0A0B7C1W0-F1
#
_cell.length_a   1.000
_cell.length_b   1.000
_cell.length_c   1.000
_cell.angle_alpha   90.00
_cell.angle_beta   90.00
_cell.angle_gamma   90.00
#
_symmetry.space_group_name_H-M   'P 1'
#
loop_
_entity.id
_entity.type
_entity.pdbx_description
1 polymer ?
#
loop_
_entity_poly.entity_id
_entity_poly.type
_entity_poly.pdbx_seq_one_letter_code
_entity_poly.pdbx_strand_id
1 'polypeptide(L)'
;IDRNRKIITYDENMAIIFVGGMPRSGTTLMRAMLDAHPDIRCGEETRVIPRIIGMRTQWERSELEKKRLDEAGVTSEVLDAAVRA
;
A
#
# COMPACT_ATOMS: atom_id res chain seq x y z
N ILE A 1 20.38 2.51 2.41
CA ILE A 1 21.50 3.45 2.24
C ILE A 1 21.28 4.15 0.91
N ASP A 2 21.04 5.46 0.91
CA ASP A 2 20.86 6.22 -0.34
C ASP A 2 22.19 6.43 -1.09
N ARG A 3 22.15 7.10 -2.25
CA ARG A 3 23.36 7.42 -3.05
C ARG A 3 24.39 8.26 -2.27
N ASN A 4 23.96 9.00 -1.24
CA ASN A 4 24.78 9.83 -0.36
C ASN A 4 25.15 9.13 0.95
N ARG A 5 24.99 7.80 1.01
CA ARG A 5 25.24 6.97 2.19
C ARG A 5 24.40 7.31 3.43
N LYS A 6 23.27 7.99 3.28
CA LYS A 6 22.33 8.26 4.36
C LYS A 6 21.49 7.03 4.67
N ILE A 7 21.25 6.80 5.96
CA ILE A 7 20.26 5.83 6.44
C ILE A 7 18.89 6.47 6.26
N ILE A 8 18.02 5.82 5.49
CA ILE A 8 16.63 6.22 5.33
C ILE A 8 15.84 5.44 6.38
N THR A 9 15.21 6.15 7.31
CA THR A 9 14.23 5.59 8.24
C THR A 9 12.88 5.55 7.55
N TYR A 10 12.20 4.41 7.62
CA TYR A 10 10.85 4.23 7.09
C TYR A 10 9.89 4.19 8.29
N ASP A 11 8.94 5.11 8.32
CA ASP A 11 7.88 5.17 9.32
C ASP A 11 6.57 5.64 8.67
N GLU A 12 5.48 5.64 9.45
CA GLU A 12 4.13 6.01 8.98
C GLU A 12 3.96 7.49 8.63
N ASN A 13 4.87 8.36 9.10
CA ASN A 13 4.87 9.79 8.82
C ASN A 13 5.77 10.15 7.64
N MET A 14 6.44 9.16 7.02
CA MET A 14 7.22 9.36 5.82
C MET A 14 6.35 9.89 4.68
N ALA A 15 6.87 10.87 3.93
CA ALA A 15 6.21 11.36 2.72
C ALA A 15 6.26 10.29 1.61
N ILE A 16 5.14 9.60 1.39
CA ILE A 16 4.97 8.57 0.35
C ILE A 16 4.20 9.14 -0.85
N ILE A 17 4.64 8.81 -2.06
CA ILE A 17 3.95 9.15 -3.31
C ILE A 17 3.23 7.89 -3.84
N PHE A 18 1.91 7.97 -3.98
CA PHE A 18 1.11 6.92 -4.62
C PHE A 18 0.80 7.30 -6.07
N VAL A 19 1.30 6.51 -7.03
CA VAL A 19 0.95 6.62 -8.45
C VAL A 19 -0.19 5.66 -8.74
N GLY A 20 -1.32 6.17 -9.23
CA GLY A 20 -2.53 5.38 -9.51
C GLY A 20 -3.29 5.86 -10.74
N GLY A 21 -4.31 5.09 -11.14
CA GLY A 21 -5.13 5.34 -12.33
C GLY A 21 -5.65 4.05 -12.96
N MET A 22 -6.50 4.16 -13.98
CA MET A 22 -6.95 3.00 -14.77
C MET A 22 -5.74 2.38 -15.51
N PRO A 23 -5.65 1.04 -15.68
CA PRO A 23 -4.60 0.42 -16.49
C PRO A 23 -4.40 1.10 -17.86
N ARG A 24 -3.17 1.16 -18.38
CA ARG A 24 -2.87 1.79 -19.70
C ARG A 24 -3.10 3.31 -19.77
N SER A 25 -3.35 4.01 -18.66
CA SER A 25 -3.44 5.48 -18.61
C SER A 25 -2.08 6.21 -18.48
N GLY A 26 -0.96 5.51 -18.65
CA GLY A 26 0.37 6.11 -18.52
C GLY A 26 0.96 6.10 -17.11
N THR A 27 0.39 5.37 -16.16
CA THR A 27 0.92 5.24 -14.79
C THR A 27 2.37 4.74 -14.76
N THR A 28 2.75 3.82 -15.65
CA THR A 28 4.13 3.35 -15.79
C THR A 28 5.08 4.46 -16.25
N LEU A 29 4.65 5.31 -17.17
CA LEU A 29 5.44 6.46 -17.63
C LEU A 29 5.61 7.47 -16.48
N MET A 30 4.54 7.75 -15.76
CA MET A 30 4.56 8.67 -14.61
C MET A 30 5.55 8.20 -13.54
N ARG A 31 5.52 6.92 -13.13
CA ARG A 31 6.50 6.41 -12.15
C ARG A 31 7.93 6.37 -12.70
N ALA A 32 8.12 6.13 -14.00
CA ALA A 32 9.44 6.14 -14.62
C ALA A 32 10.05 7.55 -14.64
N MET A 33 9.22 8.58 -14.87
CA MET A 33 9.63 9.98 -14.76
C MET A 33 10.04 10.34 -13.33
N LEU A 34 9.30 9.88 -12.32
CA LEU A 34 9.64 10.07 -10.92
C LEU A 34 10.93 9.33 -10.53
N ASP A 35 11.09 8.08 -10.96
CA ASP A 35 12.30 7.26 -10.74
C ASP A 35 13.58 7.88 -11.34
N ALA A 36 13.46 8.78 -12.31
CA ALA A 36 14.60 9.49 -12.89
C ALA A 36 15.17 10.56 -11.92
N HIS A 37 14.39 11.01 -10.93
CA HIS A 37 14.85 11.99 -9.95
C HIS A 37 15.83 11.34 -8.95
N PRO A 38 16.96 11.99 -8.59
CA PRO A 38 18.00 11.38 -7.75
C PRO A 38 17.50 10.92 -6.37
N ASP A 39 16.54 11.66 -5.80
CA ASP A 39 15.99 11.46 -4.46
C ASP A 39 14.69 10.65 -4.42
N ILE A 40 14.16 10.22 -5.57
CA ILE A 40 12.88 9.48 -5.63
C ILE A 40 13.13 8.08 -6.18
N ARG A 41 12.52 7.09 -5.53
CA ARG A 41 12.47 5.71 -6.00
C ARG A 41 11.04 5.18 -5.90
N CYS A 42 10.40 4.97 -7.05
CA CYS A 42 9.15 4.23 -7.23
C CYS A 42 9.39 2.72 -7.43
N GLY A 43 10.10 2.33 -8.51
CA GLY A 43 10.28 0.94 -8.92
C GLY A 43 9.08 0.24 -9.50
N GLU A 44 9.20 -1.07 -9.67
CA GLU A 44 8.21 -1.92 -10.35
C GLU A 44 6.88 -2.06 -9.59
N GLU A 45 5.87 -2.53 -10.30
CA GLU A 45 4.55 -2.76 -9.73
C GLU A 45 4.58 -3.90 -8.70
N THR A 46 4.14 -3.63 -7.47
CA THR A 46 4.23 -4.58 -6.36
C THR A 46 3.25 -5.75 -6.48
N ARG A 47 2.10 -5.54 -7.14
CA ARG A 47 0.95 -6.47 -7.32
C ARG A 47 0.27 -6.95 -6.03
N VAL A 48 0.98 -7.02 -4.91
CA VAL A 48 0.48 -7.45 -3.61
C VAL A 48 -0.30 -6.35 -2.88
N ILE A 49 0.10 -5.08 -3.03
CA ILE A 49 -0.56 -3.95 -2.36
C ILE A 49 -2.03 -3.82 -2.78
N PRO A 50 -2.38 -3.79 -4.09
CA PRO A 50 -3.78 -3.76 -4.50
C PRO A 50 -4.58 -4.98 -4.03
N ARG A 51 -3.93 -6.15 -3.92
CA ARG A 51 -4.56 -7.39 -3.45
C ARG A 51 -4.92 -7.31 -1.97
N ILE A 52 -4.02 -6.84 -1.11
CA ILE A 52 -4.26 -6.67 0.33
C ILE A 52 -5.38 -5.64 0.57
N ILE A 53 -5.34 -4.50 -0.14
CA ILE A 53 -6.40 -3.48 -0.06
C ILE A 53 -7.75 -4.07 -0.50
N GLY A 54 -7.77 -4.87 -1.58
CA GLY A 54 -8.97 -5.56 -2.03
C GLY A 54 -9.54 -6.55 -1.00
N MET A 55 -8.67 -7.34 -0.36
CA MET A 55 -9.07 -8.26 0.72
C MET A 55 -9.72 -7.50 1.89
N ARG A 56 -9.07 -6.43 2.35
CA ARG A 56 -9.63 -5.55 3.40
C ARG A 56 -11.01 -5.00 3.01
N THR A 57 -11.10 -4.45 1.80
CA THR A 57 -12.35 -3.87 1.29
C THR A 57 -13.47 -4.92 1.20
N GLN A 58 -13.14 -6.17 0.87
CA GLN A 58 -14.12 -7.25 0.80
C GLN A 58 -14.71 -7.59 2.17
N TRP A 59 -13.88 -7.64 3.22
CA TRP A 59 -14.34 -7.88 4.60
C TRP A 59 -15.26 -6.77 5.11
N GLU A 60 -15.01 -5.53 4.72
CA GLU A 60 -15.82 -4.37 5.11
C GLU A 60 -17.15 -4.26 4.32
N ARG A 61 -17.28 -4.92 3.16
CA ARG A 61 -18.45 -4.77 2.27
C ARG A 61 -19.72 -5.48 2.74
N SER A 62 -19.61 -6.54 3.53
CA SER A 62 -20.74 -7.36 3.94
C SER A 62 -20.92 -7.31 5.45
N GLU A 63 -21.99 -6.67 5.92
CA GLU A 63 -22.31 -6.56 7.35
C GLU A 63 -22.45 -7.93 8.03
N LEU A 64 -23.01 -8.92 7.34
CA LEU A 64 -23.13 -10.28 7.86
C LEU A 64 -21.75 -10.95 8.00
N GLU A 65 -20.88 -10.75 7.03
CA GLU A 65 -19.54 -11.35 7.04
C GLU A 65 -18.64 -10.66 8.06
N LYS A 66 -18.70 -9.33 8.15
CA LYS A 66 -18.05 -8.53 9.17
C LYS A 66 -18.46 -8.99 10.59
N LYS A 67 -19.76 -9.13 10.84
CA LYS A 67 -20.26 -9.61 12.13
C LYS A 67 -19.72 -11.02 12.48
N ARG A 68 -19.67 -11.93 11.51
CA ARG A 68 -19.11 -13.27 11.72
C ARG A 68 -17.61 -13.24 12.01
N LEU A 69 -16.87 -12.35 11.35
CA LEU A 69 -15.43 -12.15 11.59
C LEU A 69 -15.20 -11.56 12.98
N ASP A 70 -15.98 -10.55 13.38
CA ASP A 70 -15.93 -9.95 14.70
C ASP A 70 -16.25 -10.98 15.80
N GLU A 71 -17.30 -11.80 15.62
CA GLU A 71 -17.65 -12.90 16.54
C GLU A 71 -16.56 -13.98 16.61
N ALA A 72 -15.78 -14.16 15.54
CA ALA A 72 -14.62 -15.05 15.51
C ALA A 72 -13.33 -14.40 16.07
N GLY A 73 -13.40 -13.15 16.54
CA GLY A 73 -12.25 -12.41 17.09
C GLY A 73 -11.35 -11.76 16.03
N VAL A 74 -11.76 -11.76 14.76
CA VAL A 74 -11.08 -11.08 13.65
C VAL A 74 -11.67 -9.68 13.51
N THR A 75 -11.40 -8.83 14.50
CA THR A 75 -11.94 -7.47 14.55
C THR A 75 -11.17 -6.53 13.62
N SER A 76 -11.75 -5.36 13.33
CA SER A 76 -11.10 -4.32 12.53
C SER A 76 -9.72 -3.91 13.07
N GLU A 77 -9.54 -3.87 14.40
CA GLU A 77 -8.26 -3.52 15.03
C GLU A 77 -7.19 -4.59 14.80
N VAL A 78 -7.57 -5.86 14.87
CA VAL A 78 -6.67 -6.99 14.59
C VAL A 78 -6.25 -7.00 13.12
N LEU A 79 -7.20 -6.73 12.23
CA LEU A 79 -6.93 -6.61 10.80
C LEU A 79 -6.02 -5.42 10.48
N ASP A 80 -6.26 -4.27 11.09
CA ASP A 80 -5.40 -3.08 10.93
C ASP A 80 -3.98 -3.33 11.45
N ALA A 81 -3.85 -3.98 12.61
CA ALA A 81 -2.55 -4.36 13.14
C ALA A 81 -1.80 -5.33 12.20
N ALA A 82 -2.51 -6.29 11.62
CA ALA A 82 -1.93 -7.27 10.69
C ALA A 82 -1.49 -6.66 9.35
N VAL A 83 -2.19 -5.64 8.86
CA VAL A 83 -1.80 -4.93 7.61
C VAL A 83 -0.66 -3.93 7.87
N ARG A 84 -0.52 -3.44 9.11
CA ARG A 84 0.54 -2.51 9.52
C ARG A 84 1.90 -3.19 9.77
N ALA A 85 1.88 -4.45 10.21
CA ALA A 85 3.07 -5.24 10.56
C ALA A 85 3.87 -5.72 9.34
#